data_AF-A0A0A8EBC5-F1
#
_entry.id   AF-A0A0A8EBC5-F1
#
_cell.length_a   1.000
_cell.length_b   1.000
_cell.length_c   1.000
_cell.angle_alpha   90.00
_cell.angle_beta   90.00
_cell.angle_gamma   90.00
#
_symmetry.space_group_name_H-M   'P 1'
#
loop_
_entity.id
_entity.type
_entity.pdbx_description
1 polymer ?
#
loop_
_entity_poly.entity_id
_entity_poly.type
_entity_poly.pdbx_seq_one_letter_code
_entity_poly.pdbx_strand_id
1 'polypeptide(L)' 'MSQDIQLLEKALTHTTQLLSNVTSTQYGQPTPCGDFHVRALANHLVAGNPYYVILAQGGGPDFSLFAQDQIDGQQTR' A
#
# COMPACT_ATOMS: atom_id res chain seq x y z
N MET A 1 -22.27 10.93 4.93
CA MET A 1 -20.88 10.57 4.54
C MET A 1 -20.56 11.27 3.23
N SER A 2 -19.40 11.92 3.10
CA SER A 2 -19.07 12.69 1.90
C SER A 2 -18.87 11.79 0.68
N GLN A 3 -18.95 12.37 -0.52
CA GLN A 3 -18.66 11.67 -1.77
C GLN A 3 -17.24 11.09 -1.80
N ASP A 4 -16.27 11.80 -1.24
CA ASP A 4 -14.87 11.37 -1.19
C ASP A 4 -14.68 10.13 -0.31
N ILE A 5 -15.35 10.07 0.84
CA ILE A 5 -15.29 8.89 1.72
C ILE A 5 -15.93 7.68 1.04
N GLN A 6 -17.05 7.86 0.34
CA GLN A 6 -17.68 6.76 -0.43
C GLN A 6 -16.79 6.27 -1.57
N LEU A 7 -16.05 7.18 -2.23
CA LEU A 7 -15.11 6.81 -3.28
C LEU A 7 -13.93 6.02 -2.70
N LEU A 8 -13.40 6.45 -1.57
CA LEU A 8 -12.32 5.75 -0.86
C LEU A 8 -12.76 4.34 -0.44
N GLU A 9 -13.94 4.18 0.15
CA GLU A 9 -14.47 2.87 0.54
C GLU A 9 -14.59 1.91 -0.65
N LYS A 10 -15.05 2.40 -1.80
CA LYS A 10 -15.14 1.60 -3.03
C LYS A 10 -13.75 1.18 -3.51
N ALA A 11 -12.78 2.11 -3.50
CA ALA A 11 -11.40 1.81 -3.89
C ALA A 11 -10.76 0.77 -2.97
N LEU A 12 -10.94 0.89 -1.65
CA LEU A 12 -10.43 -0.07 -0.66
C LEU A 12 -11.10 -1.44 -0.79
N THR A 13 -12.41 -1.48 -1.01
CA THR A 13 -13.16 -2.73 -1.23
C THR A 13 -12.66 -3.46 -2.47
N HIS A 14 -12.51 -2.74 -3.59
CA HIS A 14 -12.00 -3.31 -4.83
C HIS A 14 -10.56 -3.83 -4.67
N THR A 15 -9.71 -3.05 -4.01
CA THR A 15 -8.32 -3.44 -3.77
C THR A 15 -8.21 -4.65 -2.85
N THR A 16 -9.07 -4.73 -1.83
CA THR A 16 -9.14 -5.90 -0.93
C THR A 16 -9.49 -7.18 -1.71
N GLN A 17 -10.45 -7.09 -2.64
CA GLN A 17 -10.81 -8.23 -3.50
C GLN A 17 -9.64 -8.65 -4.39
N LEU A 18 -8.90 -7.71 -4.99
CA LEU A 18 -7.73 -8.03 -5.80
C LEU A 18 -6.63 -8.70 -4.96
N LEU A 19 -6.28 -8.13 -3.81
CA LEU A 19 -5.23 -8.66 -2.93
C LEU A 19 -5.62 -10.02 -2.31
N SER A 20 -6.91 -10.28 -2.06
CA SER A 20 -7.38 -11.58 -1.55
C SER A 20 -7.15 -12.75 -2.52
N ASN A 21 -6.94 -12.46 -3.81
CA ASN A 21 -6.62 -13.46 -4.82
C ASN A 21 -5.10 -13.70 -4.96
N VAL A 22 -4.26 -12.95 -4.25
CA VAL A 22 -2.80 -13.13 -4.27
C VAL A 22 -2.43 -14.25 -3.32
N THR A 23 -1.81 -15.30 -3.86
CA THR A 23 -1.29 -16.42 -3.09
C THR A 23 0.17 -16.21 -2.71
N SER A 24 0.65 -16.94 -1.70
CA SER A 24 2.02 -16.80 -1.20
C SER A 24 3.10 -17.12 -2.25
N THR A 25 2.79 -17.98 -3.22
CA THR A 25 3.69 -18.33 -4.33
C THR A 25 3.83 -17.20 -5.36
N GLN A 26 2.91 -16.23 -5.38
CA GLN A 26 2.93 -15.10 -6.30
C GLN A 26 3.71 -13.90 -5.76
N TYR A 27 4.06 -13.87 -4.47
CA TYR A 27 4.68 -12.71 -3.83
C TYR A 27 5.98 -12.22 -4.48
N GLY A 28 6.80 -13.14 -5.00
CA GLY A 28 8.04 -12.80 -5.70
C GLY A 28 7.89 -12.56 -7.20
N GLN A 29 6.68 -12.63 -7.75
CA GLN A 29 6.45 -12.40 -9.18
C GLN A 29 6.60 -10.91 -9.52
N PRO A 30 7.08 -10.58 -10.73
CA PRO A 30 7.21 -9.20 -11.16
C PRO A 30 5.84 -8.53 -11.32
N THR A 31 5.81 -7.21 -11.19
CA THR A 31 4.68 -6.39 -11.66
C THR A 31 5.09 -5.65 -12.95
N PRO A 32 4.15 -5.02 -13.67
CA PRO A 32 4.51 -4.13 -14.78
C PRO A 32 5.36 -2.93 -14.36
N CYS A 33 5.38 -2.57 -13.07
CA CYS A 33 6.27 -1.56 -12.50
C CYS A 33 7.57 -2.24 -12.06
N GLY A 34 8.68 -1.92 -12.73
CA GLY A 34 9.97 -2.60 -12.54
C GLY A 34 10.54 -2.56 -11.12
N ASP A 35 10.17 -1.55 -10.32
CA ASP A 35 10.63 -1.38 -8.94
C ASP A 35 9.87 -2.28 -7.94
N PHE A 36 8.80 -2.95 -8.38
CA PHE A 36 7.90 -3.72 -7.53
C PHE A 36 7.73 -5.16 -8.01
N HIS A 37 8.01 -6.10 -7.11
CA HIS A 37 7.38 -7.43 -7.13
C HIS A 37 6.02 -7.37 -6.39
N VAL A 38 5.18 -8.40 -6.55
CA VAL A 38 3.78 -8.41 -6.04
C VAL A 38 3.71 -8.07 -4.55
N ARG A 39 4.58 -8.67 -3.71
CA ARG A 39 4.62 -8.37 -2.28
C ARG A 39 5.05 -6.92 -2.00
N ALA A 40 6.03 -6.39 -2.74
CA ALA A 40 6.47 -5.02 -2.55
C ALA A 40 5.32 -4.03 -2.82
N LEU A 41 4.57 -4.26 -3.91
CA LEU A 41 3.42 -3.42 -4.26
C LEU A 41 2.31 -3.52 -3.21
N ALA A 42 2.00 -4.73 -2.73
CA ALA A 42 0.96 -4.94 -1.73
C ALA A 42 1.31 -4.26 -0.39
N ASN A 43 2.57 -4.37 0.05
CA ASN A 43 3.05 -3.73 1.27
C ASN A 43 2.96 -2.20 1.17
N HIS A 44 3.45 -1.64 0.06
CA HIS A 44 3.40 -0.20 -0.20
C HIS A 44 1.98 0.37 -0.16
N LEU A 45 1.04 -0.32 -0.82
CA LEU A 45 -0.35 0.11 -0.88
C LEU A 45 -1.03 0.06 0.50
N VAL A 46 -0.71 -0.94 1.32
CA VAL A 46 -1.29 -1.08 2.67
C VAL A 46 -0.69 -0.09 3.66
N ALA A 47 0.62 0.18 3.58
CA ALA A 47 1.35 1.11 4.45
C ALA A 47 0.83 2.57 4.37
N GLY A 48 0.29 2.98 3.21
CA GLY A 48 -0.31 4.29 3.03
C GLY A 48 -1.52 4.57 3.94
N ASN A 49 -2.27 3.54 4.36
CA ASN A 49 -3.46 3.70 5.20
C ASN A 49 -3.13 4.22 6.61
N PRO A 50 -2.28 3.53 7.42
CA PRO A 50 -1.89 4.05 8.73
C PRO A 50 -1.13 5.37 8.62
N TYR A 51 -0.31 5.57 7.57
CA TYR A 51 0.37 6.84 7.33
C TYR A 51 -0.62 8.00 7.18
N TYR A 52 -1.66 7.82 6.36
CA TYR A 52 -2.70 8.83 6.18
C TYR A 52 -3.47 9.09 7.48
N VAL A 53 -3.80 8.05 8.25
CA VAL A 53 -4.51 8.20 9.54
C VAL A 53 -3.68 9.02 10.53
N ILE A 54 -2.37 8.79 10.63
CA ILE A 54 -1.48 9.56 11.52
C ILE A 54 -1.51 11.04 11.14
N LEU A 55 -1.35 11.36 9.85
CA LEU A 55 -1.37 12.74 9.38
C LEU A 55 -2.74 13.41 9.63
N ALA A 56 -3.84 12.70 9.36
CA ALA A 56 -5.19 13.21 9.57
C ALA A 56 -5.51 13.49 11.04
N GLN A 57 -4.84 12.80 11.97
CA GLN A 57 -4.96 13.00 13.42
C GLN A 57 -4.02 14.10 13.96
N GLY A 58 -3.26 14.77 13.09
CA GLY A 58 -2.31 15.81 13.46
C GLY A 58 -0.93 15.30 13.86
N GLY A 59 -0.62 14.02 13.61
CA GLY A 59 0.72 13.47 13.73
C GLY A 59 1.66 13.93 12.62
N GLY A 60 2.96 13.72 12.81
CA GLY A 60 3.98 13.99 11.80
C GLY A 60 4.16 12.82 10.80
N PRO A 61 4.91 13.03 9.70
CA PRO A 61 5.27 11.96 8.78
C PRO A 61 6.03 10.84 9.49
N ASP A 62 5.54 9.61 9.40
CA ASP A 62 6.21 8.40 9.88
C ASP A 62 6.49 7.46 8.71
N PHE A 63 7.70 7.57 8.16
CA PHE A 63 8.13 6.74 7.03
C PHE A 63 8.53 5.33 7.44
N SER A 64 8.62 5.02 8.74
CA SER A 64 8.92 3.66 9.20
C SER A 64 7.82 2.67 8.82
N LEU A 65 6.60 3.15 8.59
CA LEU A 65 5.46 2.36 8.10
C LEU A 65 5.72 1.71 6.74
N PHE A 66 6.59 2.29 5.93
CA PHE A 66 6.95 1.79 4.61
C PHE A 66 8.17 0.85 4.65
N ALA A 67 8.79 0.61 5.81
CA ALA A 67 10.02 -0.21 5.91
C ALA A 67 9.87 -1.65 5.37
N GLN A 68 8.62 -2.12 5.21
CA GLN A 68 8.31 -3.44 4.66
C GLN A 68 8.09 -3.44 3.14
N ASP A 69 8.13 -2.30 2.46
CA ASP A 69 7.77 -2.25 1.04
C ASP A 69 8.75 -3.02 0.15
N GLN A 70 9.98 -3.29 0.59
CA GLN A 70 10.96 -4.11 -0.17
C GLN A 70 11.10 -3.65 -1.64
N ILE A 71 10.97 -2.33 -1.89
CA ILE A 71 11.05 -1.75 -3.24
C ILE A 71 12.52 -1.83 -3.68
N ASP A 72 12.75 -2.47 -4.82
CA ASP A 72 14.09 -2.60 -5.38
C ASP A 72 14.57 -1.21 -5.81
N GLY A 73 15.38 -0.55 -4.98
CA GLY A 73 16.24 0.53 -5.45
C GLY A 73 16.25 1.89 -4.75
N GLN A 74 15.56 2.17 -3.62
CA GLN A 74 15.91 3.22 -2.63
C GLN A 74 14.76 3.43 -1.63
N GLN A 75 14.97 3.11 -0.35
CA GLN A 75 14.22 3.71 0.77
C GLN A 75 15.18 4.51 1.64
N THR A 76 15.67 5.63 1.14
CA THR A 76 16.32 6.68 1.95
C THR A 76 16.20 7.99 1.19
N ARG A 77 15.18 8.78 1.51
CA ARG A 77 15.31 10.23 1.50
C ARG A 77 14.32 10.86 2.45
#